data_AF-A0A3D1ZNC6-F1
#
_entry.id   AF-A0A3D1ZNC6-F1
#
_cell.length_a   1.000
_cell.length_b   1.000
_cell.length_c   1.000
_cell.angle_alpha   90.00
_cell.angle_beta   90.00
_cell.angle_gamma   90.00
#
_symmetry.space_group_name_H-M   'P 1'
#
loop_
_entity.id
_entity.type
_entity.pdbx_description
1 polymer ?
#
loop_
_entity_poly.entity_id
_entity_poly.type
_entity_poly.pdbx_seq_one_letter_code
_entity_poly.pdbx_strand_id
1 'polypeptide(L)'
;MIDWSRHTNTSLAVHQLHLQGVIAYPTEAVWGLGCDPFSFSAVSKILHLKNRPEHKGVIIIACDWQQLAPFTEGLTGEQLGRLQQTNSKPTTWLIPHNGMAPDWIVGGHDTLAVRVTTHPVAACLCR
;
A
#
# COMPACT_ATOMS: atom_id res chain seq x y z
N MET A 1 24.35 8.33 0.92
CA MET A 1 22.93 8.01 0.62
C MET A 1 22.07 8.67 1.68
N ILE A 2 20.97 9.33 1.33
CA ILE A 2 20.11 10.04 2.31
C ILE A 2 19.38 9.00 3.16
N ASP A 3 19.44 9.16 4.48
CA ASP A 3 18.63 8.38 5.41
C ASP A 3 17.25 9.03 5.56
N TRP A 4 16.27 8.51 4.81
CA TRP A 4 14.90 9.02 4.81
C TRP A 4 14.16 8.80 6.13
N SER A 5 14.62 7.87 6.98
CA SER A 5 14.01 7.61 8.29
C SER A 5 14.25 8.75 9.29
N ARG A 6 15.34 9.51 9.10
CA ARG A 6 15.72 10.66 9.93
C ARG A 6 15.33 12.01 9.33
N HIS A 7 14.67 12.00 8.17
CA HIS A 7 14.29 13.21 7.49
C HIS A 7 13.00 13.78 8.11
N THR A 8 13.03 15.04 8.56
CA THR A 8 11.91 15.69 9.29
C THR A 8 10.57 15.57 8.56
N ASN A 9 10.54 15.78 7.24
CA ASN A 9 9.30 15.65 6.47
C ASN A 9 8.73 14.23 6.47
N THR A 10 9.58 13.20 6.48
CA THR A 10 9.13 11.80 6.59
C THR A 10 8.53 11.56 7.97
N SER A 11 9.19 12.01 9.03
CA SER A 11 8.68 11.87 10.40
C SER A 11 7.33 12.58 10.60
N LEU A 12 7.16 13.78 10.03
CA LEU A 12 5.88 14.50 10.04
C LEU A 12 4.79 13.75 9.25
N ALA A 13 5.14 13.17 8.10
CA ALA A 13 4.20 12.37 7.32
C ALA A 13 3.76 11.10 8.07
N VAL A 14 4.69 10.38 8.71
CA VAL A 14 4.39 9.22 9.55
C VAL A 14 3.50 9.60 10.74
N HIS A 15 3.83 10.71 11.40
CA HIS A 15 2.96 11.24 12.47
C HIS A 15 1.53 11.46 11.97
N GLN A 16 1.39 11.99 10.75
CA GLN A 16 0.08 12.23 10.18
C GLN A 16 -0.66 10.97 9.75
N LEU A 17 0.06 9.91 9.34
CA LEU A 17 -0.53 8.58 9.15
C LEU A 17 -1.10 8.03 10.46
N HIS A 18 -0.35 8.13 11.57
CA HIS A 18 -0.82 7.70 12.90
C HIS A 18 -2.05 8.46 13.39
N LEU A 19 -2.21 9.73 12.97
CA LEU A 19 -3.40 10.54 13.25
C LEU A 19 -4.57 10.27 12.28
N GLN A 20 -4.56 9.15 11.55
CA GLN A 20 -5.57 8.81 10.53
C GLN A 20 -5.73 9.91 9.47
N GLY A 21 -4.63 10.57 9.14
CA GLY A 21 -4.52 11.58 8.10
C GLY A 21 -4.22 11.00 6.72
N VAL A 22 -4.19 11.89 5.73
CA VAL A 22 -3.84 11.58 4.35
C VAL A 22 -2.57 12.35 4.00
N ILE A 23 -1.62 11.67 3.35
CA ILE A 23 -0.38 12.28 2.86
C ILE A 23 -0.26 12.13 1.35
N ALA A 24 0.44 13.07 0.72
CA ALA A 24 0.94 12.92 -0.63
C ALA A 24 2.41 12.49 -0.58
N TYR A 25 2.81 11.49 -1.37
CA TYR A 25 4.17 10.97 -1.38
C TYR A 25 4.62 10.54 -2.77
N PRO A 26 5.93 10.64 -3.08
CA PRO A 26 6.46 10.19 -4.37
C PRO A 26 6.59 8.66 -4.42
N THR A 27 6.33 8.10 -5.61
CA THR A 27 6.68 6.71 -5.98
C THR A 27 7.56 6.71 -7.22
N GLU A 28 7.97 5.53 -7.68
CA GLU A 28 8.78 5.33 -8.89
C GLU A 28 8.09 5.83 -10.18
N ALA A 29 6.76 5.95 -10.17
CA ALA A 29 5.99 6.28 -11.38
C ALA A 29 5.24 7.61 -11.24
N VAL A 30 4.47 7.77 -10.16
CA VAL A 30 3.57 8.91 -9.94
C VAL A 30 3.52 9.30 -8.47
N TRP A 31 2.96 10.45 -8.16
CA TRP A 31 2.59 10.78 -6.78
C TRP A 31 1.40 9.94 -6.31
N GLY A 32 1.48 9.44 -5.08
CA GLY A 32 0.40 8.74 -4.40
C GLY A 32 -0.28 9.64 -3.36
N LEU A 33 -1.57 9.39 -3.11
CA LEU A 33 -2.26 9.79 -1.88
C LEU A 33 -2.40 8.53 -1.02
N GLY A 34 -1.93 8.59 0.22
CA GLY A 34 -1.87 7.42 1.11
C GLY A 34 -2.32 7.73 2.52
N CYS A 35 -2.71 6.67 3.21
CA CYS A 35 -3.11 6.63 4.61
C CYS A 35 -2.86 5.21 5.16
N ASP A 36 -3.14 5.01 6.45
CA ASP A 36 -3.29 3.67 7.02
C ASP A 36 -4.46 2.93 6.31
N PRO A 37 -4.24 1.76 5.69
CA PRO A 37 -5.29 1.01 4.99
C PRO A 37 -6.40 0.48 5.92
N PHE A 38 -6.12 0.31 7.22
CA PHE A 38 -7.10 -0.17 8.20
C PHE A 38 -7.93 0.98 8.81
N SER A 39 -7.61 2.22 8.49
CA SER A 39 -8.40 3.38 8.90
C SER A 39 -9.49 3.69 7.88
N PHE A 40 -10.72 3.25 8.14
CA PHE A 40 -11.89 3.61 7.32
C PHE A 40 -12.00 5.13 7.12
N SER A 41 -11.78 5.90 8.19
CA SER A 41 -11.88 7.37 8.14
C SER A 41 -10.86 7.99 7.17
N ALA A 42 -9.63 7.46 7.13
CA ALA A 42 -8.59 7.98 6.27
C ALA A 42 -8.75 7.51 4.80
N VAL A 43 -9.15 6.25 4.59
CA VAL A 43 -9.46 5.75 3.24
C VAL A 43 -10.65 6.50 2.64
N SER A 44 -11.71 6.73 3.42
CA SER A 44 -12.87 7.51 3.00
C SER A 44 -12.47 8.94 2.58
N LYS A 45 -11.57 9.59 3.32
CA LYS A 45 -11.00 10.91 2.93
C LYS A 45 -10.29 10.83 1.58
N ILE A 46 -9.47 9.80 1.32
CA ILE A 46 -8.81 9.62 0.02
C ILE A 46 -9.83 9.47 -1.11
N LEU A 47 -10.84 8.61 -0.91
CA LEU A 47 -11.90 8.38 -1.91
C LEU A 47 -12.65 9.68 -2.21
N HIS A 48 -13.00 10.45 -1.18
CA HIS A 48 -13.66 11.74 -1.32
C HIS A 48 -12.79 12.76 -2.07
N LEU A 49 -11.52 12.94 -1.67
CA LEU A 49 -10.57 13.85 -2.32
C LEU A 49 -10.36 13.54 -3.80
N LYS A 50 -10.41 12.25 -4.17
CA LYS A 50 -10.23 11.79 -5.55
C LYS A 50 -11.54 11.73 -6.36
N ASN A 51 -12.67 12.05 -5.74
CA ASN A 51 -14.00 11.77 -6.28
C ASN A 51 -14.10 10.33 -6.83
N ARG A 52 -13.58 9.37 -6.06
CA ARG A 52 -13.41 7.97 -6.47
C ARG A 52 -14.47 7.10 -5.80
N PRO A 53 -15.27 6.34 -6.56
CA PRO A 53 -16.17 5.34 -6.00
C PRO A 53 -15.40 4.22 -5.26
N GLU A 54 -15.94 3.77 -4.13
CA GLU A 54 -15.36 2.71 -3.29
C GLU A 54 -15.17 1.38 -4.03
N HIS A 55 -16.13 0.99 -4.87
CA HIS A 55 -16.11 -0.27 -5.64
C HIS A 55 -14.92 -0.39 -6.62
N LYS A 56 -14.12 0.66 -6.81
CA LYS A 56 -12.90 0.58 -7.63
C LYS A 56 -11.69 0.08 -6.86
N GLY A 57 -11.82 -0.14 -5.55
CA GLY A 57 -10.73 -0.51 -4.65
C GLY A 57 -9.56 0.48 -4.63
N VAL A 58 -8.55 0.16 -3.82
CA VAL A 58 -7.25 0.85 -3.77
C VAL A 58 -6.10 -0.16 -3.63
N ILE A 59 -4.87 0.30 -3.80
CA ILE A 59 -3.66 -0.55 -3.75
C ILE A 59 -3.06 -0.48 -2.35
N ILE A 60 -2.79 -1.63 -1.73
CA ILE A 60 -1.92 -1.70 -0.54
C ILE A 60 -0.47 -1.64 -0.99
N ILE A 61 0.30 -0.72 -0.41
CA ILE A 61 1.73 -0.56 -0.67
C ILE A 61 2.53 -0.96 0.58
N ALA A 62 3.60 -1.73 0.38
CA ALA A 62 4.50 -2.22 1.43
C ALA A 62 5.97 -2.01 1.05
N CYS A 63 6.86 -1.97 2.04
CA CYS A 63 8.31 -1.91 1.79
C CYS A 63 8.94 -3.28 1.52
N ASP A 64 8.27 -4.36 1.88
CA ASP A 64 8.71 -5.74 1.65
C ASP A 64 7.52 -6.71 1.69
N TRP A 65 7.80 -7.97 1.35
CA TRP A 65 6.79 -9.03 1.34
C TRP A 65 6.37 -9.50 2.74
N GLN A 66 7.15 -9.21 3.79
CA GLN A 66 6.81 -9.61 5.15
C GLN A 66 5.59 -8.84 5.65
N GLN A 67 5.46 -7.56 5.30
CA GLN A 67 4.27 -6.75 5.60
C GLN A 67 3.01 -7.25 4.89
N LEU A 68 3.17 -7.92 3.75
CA LEU A 68 2.07 -8.47 2.96
C LEU A 68 1.73 -9.92 3.34
N ALA A 69 2.49 -10.54 4.25
CA ALA A 69 2.31 -11.93 4.64
C ALA A 69 0.85 -12.29 4.98
N PRO A 70 0.09 -11.47 5.76
CA PRO A 70 -1.31 -11.78 6.07
C PRO A 70 -2.22 -11.86 4.84
N PHE A 71 -1.95 -11.07 3.79
CA PHE A 71 -2.76 -11.06 2.57
C PHE A 71 -2.40 -12.18 1.59
N THR A 72 -1.23 -12.79 1.75
CA THR A 72 -0.72 -13.86 0.89
C THR A 72 -0.94 -15.26 1.46
N GLU A 73 -1.60 -15.37 2.62
CA GLU A 73 -1.96 -16.65 3.21
C GLU A 73 -2.91 -17.41 2.28
N GLY A 74 -2.62 -18.70 2.05
CA GLY A 74 -3.37 -19.56 1.13
C GLY A 74 -2.82 -19.61 -0.31
N LEU A 75 -1.83 -18.78 -0.66
CA LEU A 75 -1.14 -18.89 -1.94
C LEU A 75 -0.23 -20.12 -1.99
N THR A 76 -0.14 -20.74 -3.17
CA THR A 76 0.78 -21.86 -3.39
C THR A 76 2.24 -21.38 -3.37
N GLY A 77 3.18 -22.29 -3.15
CA GLY A 77 4.61 -21.97 -3.22
C GLY A 77 5.04 -21.41 -4.58
N GLU A 78 4.42 -21.85 -5.68
CA GLU A 78 4.64 -21.30 -7.02
C GLU A 78 4.15 -19.84 -7.13
N GLN A 79 2.96 -19.55 -6.62
CA GLN A 79 2.39 -18.20 -6.62
C GLN A 79 3.26 -17.24 -5.78
N LEU A 80 3.65 -17.66 -4.57
CA LEU A 80 4.57 -16.91 -3.71
C LEU A 80 5.92 -16.68 -4.40
N GLY A 81 6.46 -17.72 -5.04
CA GLY A 81 7.69 -17.63 -5.81
C GLY A 81 7.60 -16.59 -6.93
N ARG A 82 6.47 -16.53 -7.65
CA ARG A 82 6.24 -15.52 -8.70
C ARG A 82 6.13 -14.10 -8.15
N LEU A 83 5.48 -13.92 -7.01
CA LEU A 83 5.36 -12.61 -6.35
C LEU A 83 6.74 -12.07 -5.91
N GLN A 84 7.57 -12.96 -5.37
CA GLN A 84 8.88 -12.62 -4.80
C GLN A 84 10.00 -12.53 -5.84
N GLN A 85 9.74 -12.85 -7.11
CA GLN A 85 10.70 -12.63 -8.18
C GLN A 85 11.03 -11.13 -8.30
N THR A 86 12.32 -10.82 -8.39
CA THR A 86 12.79 -9.46 -8.62
C THR A 86 12.27 -8.95 -9.95
N ASN A 87 11.34 -8.00 -9.88
CA ASN A 87 10.85 -7.31 -11.06
C ASN A 87 11.73 -6.08 -11.30
N SER A 88 12.29 -5.94 -12.50
CA SER A 88 13.04 -4.75 -12.91
C SER A 88 12.17 -3.49 -13.00
N LYS A 89 10.85 -3.66 -12.96
CA LYS A 89 9.85 -2.59 -13.05
C LYS A 89 8.91 -2.65 -11.84
N PRO A 90 8.45 -1.49 -11.35
CA PRO A 90 7.44 -1.46 -10.29
C PRO A 90 6.18 -2.19 -10.75
N THR A 91 5.78 -3.20 -9.99
CA THR A 91 4.70 -4.13 -10.37
C THR A 91 3.62 -4.13 -9.30
N THR A 92 2.37 -4.00 -9.71
CA THR A 92 1.20 -4.21 -8.84
C THR A 92 0.64 -5.58 -9.16
N TRP A 93 0.46 -6.40 -8.13
CA TRP A 93 -0.07 -7.75 -8.24
C TRP A 93 -1.53 -7.76 -7.80
N LEU A 94 -2.35 -8.52 -8.52
CA LEU A 94 -3.67 -8.91 -8.05
C LEU A 94 -3.55 -10.30 -7.44
N ILE A 95 -3.84 -10.41 -6.15
CA ILE A 95 -3.86 -11.67 -5.42
C ILE A 95 -5.30 -12.00 -5.00
N PRO A 96 -5.69 -13.28 -4.88
CA PRO A 96 -6.96 -13.66 -4.27
C PRO A 96 -7.17 -12.95 -2.92
N HIS A 97 -8.36 -12.39 -2.72
CA HIS A 97 -8.73 -11.80 -1.44
C HIS A 97 -9.07 -12.92 -0.44
N ASN A 98 -8.37 -12.95 0.69
CA ASN A 98 -8.51 -13.98 1.72
C ASN A 98 -9.27 -13.51 2.97
N GLY A 99 -9.98 -12.37 2.90
CA GLY A 99 -10.72 -11.79 4.03
C GLY A 99 -9.90 -10.88 4.94
N MET A 100 -8.57 -10.78 4.78
CA MET A 100 -7.73 -9.97 5.67
C MET A 100 -7.78 -8.46 5.40
N ALA A 101 -7.99 -8.07 4.14
CA ALA A 101 -8.13 -6.66 3.78
C ALA A 101 -9.56 -6.17 4.03
N PRO A 102 -9.76 -4.96 4.56
CA PRO A 102 -11.11 -4.42 4.72
C PRO A 102 -11.84 -4.23 3.39
N ASP A 103 -13.17 -4.32 3.41
CA ASP A 103 -14.01 -4.19 2.21
C ASP A 103 -13.80 -2.86 1.47
N TRP A 104 -13.56 -1.76 2.19
CA TRP A 104 -13.29 -0.44 1.62
C TRP A 104 -11.95 -0.35 0.87
N ILE A 105 -11.04 -1.30 1.09
CA ILE A 105 -9.80 -1.45 0.33
C ILE A 105 -10.04 -2.28 -0.94
N VAL A 106 -10.74 -3.40 -0.78
CA VAL A 106 -10.96 -4.39 -1.83
C VAL A 106 -11.97 -3.88 -2.88
N GLY A 107 -12.98 -3.14 -2.45
CA GLY A 107 -14.04 -2.61 -3.33
C GLY A 107 -15.02 -3.68 -3.82
N GLY A 108 -15.21 -4.76 -3.06
CA GLY A 108 -16.14 -5.85 -3.41
C GLY A 108 -15.64 -6.80 -4.49
N HIS A 109 -14.34 -6.82 -4.78
CA HIS A 109 -13.71 -7.75 -5.71
C HIS A 109 -13.18 -9.02 -5.01
N ASP A 110 -13.09 -10.12 -5.76
CA ASP A 110 -12.46 -11.36 -5.26
C ASP A 110 -10.92 -11.28 -5.21
N THR A 111 -10.34 -10.13 -5.55
CA THR A 111 -8.90 -9.91 -5.61
C THR A 111 -8.49 -8.62 -4.93
N LEU A 112 -7.30 -8.62 -4.34
CA LEU A 112 -6.66 -7.49 -3.70
C LEU A 112 -5.45 -7.03 -4.53
N ALA A 113 -5.34 -5.72 -4.75
CA ALA A 113 -4.17 -5.12 -5.38
C ALA A 113 -3.08 -4.80 -4.34
N VAL A 114 -1.90 -5.39 -4.51
CA VAL A 114 -0.74 -5.18 -3.64
C VAL A 114 0.51 -4.78 -4.43
N ARG A 115 1.39 -4.00 -3.81
CA ARG A 115 2.68 -3.63 -4.40
C ARG A 115 3.76 -3.49 -3.34
N VAL A 116 4.91 -4.10 -3.60
CA VAL A 116 6.14 -3.78 -2.88
C VAL A 116 6.86 -2.64 -3.61
N THR A 117 7.12 -1.54 -2.89
CA THR A 117 7.80 -0.35 -3.44
C THR A 117 9.29 -0.39 -3.16
N THR A 118 10.10 0.00 -4.14
CA THR A 118 11.54 0.25 -3.99
C THR A 118 11.87 1.74 -3.92
N HIS A 119 10.89 2.63 -4.15
CA HIS A 119 11.06 4.06 -3.96
C HIS A 119 11.41 4.36 -2.49
N PRO A 120 12.56 5.01 -2.20
CA PRO A 120 13.12 5.06 -0.85
C PRO A 120 12.23 5.81 0.15
N VAL A 121 11.54 6.87 -0.29
CA VAL A 121 10.59 7.60 0.57
C VAL A 121 9.34 6.77 0.86
N ALA A 122 8.74 6.13 -0.16
CA ALA A 122 7.52 5.35 0.01
C ALA A 122 7.80 4.11 0.87
N ALA A 123 8.92 3.42 0.62
CA ALA A 123 9.37 2.31 1.44
C ALA A 123 9.66 2.74 2.88
N CYS A 124 10.11 3.98 3.12
CA CYS A 124 10.30 4.49 4.47
C CYS A 124 8.97 4.77 5.18
N LEU A 125 7.96 5.25 4.47
CA LEU A 125 6.62 5.52 5.03
C LEU A 125 5.87 4.24 5.41
N CYS A 126 6.20 3.12 4.78
CA CYS A 126 5.61 1.82 5.10
C CYS A 126 6.20 1.17 6.35
N ARG A 127 7.39 1.57 6.82
CA ARG A 127 8.09 0.95 7.96
C ARG A 127 7.49 1.38 9.29
#